data_AF-A0AAJ0TMD7-F1
#
_entry.id   AF-A0AAJ0TMD7-F1
#
_cell.length_a   1.000
_cell.length_b   1.000
_cell.length_c   1.000
_cell.angle_alpha   90.00
_cell.angle_beta   90.00
_cell.angle_gamma   90.00
#
_symmetry.space_group_name_H-M   'P 1'
#
loop_
_entity.id
_entity.type
_entity.pdbx_description
1 polymer ?
#
loop_
_entity_poly.entity_id
_entity_poly.type
_entity_poly.pdbx_seq_one_letter_code
_entity_poly.pdbx_strand_id
1 'polypeptide(L)'
;MAEKKVVALSLTEAVAVKKDVVEDSLKKLLEKIKKERGVRVIKEKFHETTRLEKPSETIPEAFTQVMELEIEFESFKRTLEYVMLYGPSALEIMEPNELRVSLSEAQELVNKLTSFMHTFAAAGVGGIVAMPK
;
A
#
# COMPACT_ATOMS: atom_id res chain seq x y z
N MET A 1 -10.06 11.71 -22.70
CA MET A 1 -11.21 11.52 -21.79
C MET A 1 -10.71 11.82 -20.39
N ALA A 2 -11.47 12.53 -19.56
CA ALA A 2 -11.00 12.95 -18.24
C ALA A 2 -10.64 11.73 -17.39
N GLU A 3 -9.38 11.66 -16.92
CA GLU A 3 -8.95 10.71 -15.91
C GLU A 3 -9.90 10.87 -14.71
N LYS A 4 -10.65 9.82 -14.40
CA LYS A 4 -11.58 9.85 -13.28
C LYS A 4 -10.77 9.64 -12.01
N LYS A 5 -10.89 10.61 -11.11
CA LYS A 5 -10.34 10.52 -9.76
C LYS A 5 -10.86 9.28 -9.06
N VAL A 6 -9.99 8.63 -8.30
CA VAL A 6 -10.32 7.46 -7.47
C VAL A 6 -10.12 7.84 -6.02
N VAL A 7 -11.10 7.61 -5.17
CA VAL A 7 -10.96 7.79 -3.72
C VAL A 7 -10.90 6.41 -3.09
N ALA A 8 -9.89 6.17 -2.27
CA ALA A 8 -9.71 4.87 -1.62
C ALA A 8 -9.26 5.02 -0.15
N LEU A 9 -9.64 4.04 0.65
CA LEU A 9 -9.09 3.81 1.98
C LEU A 9 -7.91 2.85 1.86
N SER A 10 -6.74 3.26 2.38
CA SER A 10 -5.53 2.44 2.41
C SER A 10 -5.15 2.13 3.85
N LEU A 11 -4.88 0.86 4.14
CA LEU A 11 -4.33 0.42 5.42
C LEU A 11 -2.91 -0.06 5.21
N THR A 12 -1.98 0.45 6.00
CA THR A 12 -0.58 0.01 6.00
C THR A 12 -0.16 -0.32 7.42
N GLU A 13 0.39 -1.50 7.61
CA GLU A 13 0.92 -1.95 8.90
C GLU A 13 2.45 -1.98 8.88
N ALA A 14 3.07 -1.56 9.96
CA ALA A 14 4.49 -1.75 10.19
C ALA A 14 4.72 -2.52 11.50
N VAL A 15 5.65 -3.47 11.45
CA VAL A 15 6.03 -4.29 12.61
C VAL A 15 7.54 -4.15 12.82
N ALA A 16 7.97 -3.86 14.04
CA ALA A 16 9.39 -3.81 14.40
C ALA A 16 9.62 -4.14 15.87
N VAL A 17 10.85 -4.54 16.22
CA VAL A 17 11.23 -4.87 17.60
C VAL A 17 11.28 -3.66 18.54
N LYS A 18 11.25 -2.44 18.01
CA LYS A 18 11.18 -1.20 18.79
C LYS A 18 10.00 -0.34 18.35
N LYS A 19 9.31 0.24 19.33
CA LYS A 19 8.13 1.09 19.14
C LYS A 19 8.41 2.33 18.28
N ASP A 20 9.51 3.03 18.55
CA ASP A 20 9.94 4.22 17.82
C ASP A 20 10.21 3.93 16.33
N VAL A 21 10.80 2.76 16.03
CA VAL A 21 11.06 2.33 14.65
C VAL A 21 9.76 2.17 13.86
N VAL A 22 8.71 1.61 14.46
CA VAL A 22 7.39 1.49 13.82
C VAL A 22 6.82 2.87 13.50
N GLU A 23 6.72 3.73 14.53
CA GLU A 23 6.11 5.05 14.42
C GLU A 23 6.85 5.95 13.42
N ASP A 24 8.18 5.96 13.46
CA ASP A 24 9.00 6.73 12.55
C ASP A 24 8.93 6.20 11.11
N SER A 25 8.82 4.88 10.93
CA SER A 25 8.74 4.29 9.59
C SER A 25 7.45 4.68 8.89
N LEU A 26 6.30 4.60 9.59
CA LEU A 26 5.02 5.00 9.03
C LEU A 26 4.94 6.51 8.77
N LYS A 27 5.48 7.35 9.67
CA LYS A 27 5.59 8.80 9.43
C LYS A 27 6.43 9.12 8.18
N LYS A 28 7.60 8.47 8.03
CA LYS A 28 8.45 8.66 6.84
C LYS A 28 7.77 8.16 5.56
N LEU A 29 7.01 7.07 5.64
CA LEU A 29 6.23 6.55 4.53
C LEU A 29 5.15 7.56 4.11
N LEU A 30 4.38 8.09 5.06
CA LEU A 30 3.38 9.13 4.82
C LEU A 30 3.97 10.36 4.13
N GLU A 31 5.13 10.83 4.61
CA GLU A 31 5.82 11.98 4.00
C GLU A 31 6.28 11.73 2.56
N LYS A 32 6.57 10.47 2.19
CA LYS A 32 6.83 10.09 0.79
C LYS A 32 5.54 10.10 -0.02
N ILE A 33 4.48 9.48 0.49
CA ILE A 33 3.17 9.41 -0.17
C ILE A 33 2.62 10.81 -0.46
N LYS A 34 2.72 11.75 0.50
CA LYS A 34 2.28 13.15 0.33
C LYS A 34 3.02 13.91 -0.76
N LYS A 35 4.20 13.45 -1.19
CA LYS A 35 5.01 14.07 -2.24
C LYS A 35 4.79 13.42 -3.61
N GLU A 36 4.03 12.34 -3.68
CA GLU A 36 3.77 11.62 -4.92
C GLU A 36 2.84 12.42 -5.84
N ARG A 37 3.16 12.45 -7.14
CA ARG A 37 2.36 13.20 -8.10
C ARG A 37 1.05 12.46 -8.35
N GLY A 38 -0.07 13.21 -8.31
CA GLY A 38 -1.40 12.66 -8.58
C GLY A 38 -1.94 11.84 -7.40
N VAL A 39 -1.38 12.03 -6.21
CA VAL A 39 -1.83 11.45 -4.93
C VAL A 39 -2.11 12.60 -3.97
N ARG A 40 -3.29 12.61 -3.35
CA ARG A 40 -3.66 13.57 -2.31
C ARG A 40 -4.24 12.84 -1.12
N VAL A 41 -3.52 12.87 0.00
CA VAL A 41 -4.03 12.37 1.28
C VAL A 41 -5.10 13.33 1.80
N ILE A 42 -6.34 12.85 1.93
CA ILE A 42 -7.50 13.60 2.44
C ILE A 42 -7.53 13.50 3.96
N LYS A 43 -7.35 12.30 4.51
CA LYS A 43 -7.30 12.04 5.94
C LYS A 43 -6.18 11.05 6.25
N GLU A 44 -5.61 11.22 7.44
CA GLU A 44 -4.60 10.32 7.98
C GLU A 44 -4.93 10.01 9.43
N LYS A 45 -4.78 8.73 9.79
CA LYS A 45 -4.99 8.26 11.15
C LYS A 45 -3.96 7.19 11.48
N PHE A 46 -3.18 7.47 12.52
CA PHE A 46 -2.30 6.48 13.12
C PHE A 46 -3.05 5.85 14.29
N HIS A 47 -3.23 4.54 14.24
CA HIS A 47 -3.81 3.80 15.35
C HIS A 47 -2.80 3.68 16.49
N GLU A 48 -3.25 3.23 17.67
CA GLU A 48 -2.35 3.01 18.79
C GLU A 48 -1.32 1.94 18.46
N THR A 49 -0.06 2.19 18.83
CA THR A 49 1.01 1.20 18.70
C THR A 49 0.81 0.12 19.77
N THR A 50 0.59 -1.12 19.34
CA THR A 50 0.36 -2.25 20.22
C THR A 50 1.60 -3.13 20.35
N ARG A 51 1.69 -3.86 21.47
CA ARG A 51 2.75 -4.84 21.72
C ARG A 51 2.30 -6.20 21.23
N LEU A 52 3.17 -6.88 20.49
CA LEU A 52 3.00 -8.28 20.08
C LEU A 52 3.92 -9.16 20.93
N GLU A 53 3.34 -10.12 21.63
CA GLU A 53 4.09 -11.11 22.40
C GLU A 53 4.46 -12.30 21.52
N LYS A 54 5.74 -12.70 21.53
CA LYS A 54 6.30 -13.82 20.78
C LYS A 54 5.84 -13.90 19.32
N PRO A 55 6.06 -12.84 18.50
CA PRO A 55 5.71 -12.86 17.07
C PRO A 55 6.44 -13.95 16.27
N SER A 56 7.56 -14.49 16.77
CA SER A 56 8.21 -15.68 16.22
C SER A 56 9.00 -16.44 17.31
N GLU A 57 9.52 -17.62 17.00
CA GLU A 57 10.36 -18.41 17.93
C GLU A 57 11.63 -17.65 18.38
N THR A 58 12.13 -16.72 17.55
CA THR A 58 13.37 -15.97 17.80
C THR A 58 13.14 -14.54 18.27
N ILE A 59 11.91 -14.03 18.17
CA ILE A 59 11.57 -12.66 18.55
C ILE A 59 10.61 -12.73 19.74
N PRO A 60 11.05 -12.39 20.96
CA PRO A 60 10.21 -12.47 22.16
C PRO A 60 9.12 -11.39 22.20
N GLU A 61 9.36 -10.25 21.56
CA GLU A 61 8.50 -9.07 21.55
C GLU A 61 8.69 -8.31 20.24
N ALA A 62 7.58 -7.77 19.72
CA ALA A 62 7.60 -6.69 18.73
C ALA A 62 6.50 -5.66 19.02
N PHE A 63 6.49 -4.61 18.23
CA PHE A 63 5.46 -3.58 18.20
C PHE A 63 4.85 -3.53 16.81
N THR A 64 3.56 -3.25 16.74
CA THR A 64 2.86 -2.99 15.48
C THR A 64 2.02 -1.73 15.57
N GLN A 65 1.89 -1.03 14.45
CA GLN A 65 0.99 0.10 14.29
C GLN A 65 0.37 0.04 12.89
N VAL A 66 -0.91 0.40 12.82
CA VAL A 66 -1.63 0.57 11.56
C VAL A 66 -1.79 2.05 11.25
N MET A 67 -1.47 2.44 10.03
CA MET A 67 -1.79 3.73 9.45
C MET A 67 -2.95 3.56 8.46
N GLU A 68 -4.01 4.32 8.68
CA GLU A 68 -5.19 4.41 7.83
C GLU A 68 -5.16 5.75 7.09
N LEU A 69 -5.23 5.69 5.76
CA LEU A 69 -5.21 6.86 4.88
C LEU A 69 -6.45 6.87 3.97
N GLU A 70 -7.17 7.99 3.93
CA GLU A 70 -8.14 8.28 2.88
C GLU A 70 -7.41 9.07 1.80
N ILE A 71 -7.34 8.52 0.58
CA ILE A 71 -6.49 9.04 -0.50
C ILE A 71 -7.33 9.29 -1.76
N GLU A 72 -7.21 10.48 -2.34
CA GLU A 72 -7.65 10.77 -3.71
C GLU A 72 -6.48 10.57 -4.69
N PHE A 73 -6.67 9.71 -5.67
CA PHE A 73 -5.78 9.49 -6.81
C PHE A 73 -6.32 10.21 -8.04
N GLU A 74 -5.43 10.77 -8.86
CA GLU A 74 -5.77 11.44 -10.12
C GLU A 74 -6.39 10.47 -11.14
N SER A 75 -5.98 9.20 -11.11
CA SER A 75 -6.51 8.14 -11.98
C SER A 75 -6.34 6.75 -11.37
N PHE A 76 -7.07 5.77 -11.91
CA PHE A 76 -6.92 4.37 -11.49
C PHE A 76 -5.50 3.82 -11.72
N LYS A 77 -4.82 4.32 -12.75
CA LYS A 77 -3.40 4.04 -12.99
C LYS A 77 -2.54 4.45 -11.80
N ARG A 78 -2.76 5.64 -11.24
CA ARG A 78 -2.06 6.11 -10.04
C ARG A 78 -2.39 5.28 -8.81
N THR A 79 -3.62 4.81 -8.68
CA THR A 79 -3.99 3.86 -7.62
C THR A 79 -3.18 2.57 -7.72
N LEU A 80 -3.03 1.97 -8.90
CA LEU A 80 -2.22 0.76 -9.07
C LEU A 80 -0.72 1.00 -8.84
N GLU A 81 -0.20 2.12 -9.32
CA GLU A 81 1.20 2.52 -9.07
C GLU A 81 1.47 2.68 -7.57
N TYR A 82 0.54 3.28 -6.82
CA TYR A 82 0.59 3.36 -5.36
C TYR A 82 0.65 1.98 -4.71
N VAL A 83 -0.21 1.05 -5.11
CA VAL A 83 -0.22 -0.32 -4.56
C VAL A 83 1.10 -1.04 -4.83
N MET A 84 1.64 -0.93 -6.05
CA MET A 84 2.91 -1.55 -6.42
C MET A 84 4.11 -0.94 -5.68
N LEU A 85 4.12 0.37 -5.45
CA LEU A 85 5.24 1.07 -4.81
C LEU A 85 5.25 0.94 -3.29
N TYR A 86 4.08 1.00 -2.66
CA TYR A 86 3.96 1.12 -1.20
C TYR A 86 3.42 -0.13 -0.52
N GLY A 87 2.86 -1.09 -1.28
CA GLY A 87 2.43 -2.38 -0.77
C GLY A 87 1.53 -2.30 0.48
N PRO A 88 0.40 -1.56 0.43
CA PRO A 88 -0.48 -1.48 1.58
C PRO A 88 -1.02 -2.87 1.94
N SER A 89 -1.31 -3.09 3.23
CA SER A 89 -1.94 -4.32 3.72
C SER A 89 -3.36 -4.49 3.16
N ALA A 90 -4.07 -3.39 2.94
CA ALA A 90 -5.37 -3.38 2.27
C ALA A 90 -5.61 -2.06 1.52
N LEU A 91 -6.39 -2.13 0.45
CA LEU A 91 -6.89 -0.97 -0.28
C LEU A 91 -8.37 -1.20 -0.63
N GLU A 92 -9.23 -0.26 -0.26
CA GLU A 92 -10.66 -0.26 -0.60
C GLU A 92 -10.99 0.97 -1.44
N ILE A 93 -11.46 0.76 -2.67
CA ILE A 93 -11.92 1.86 -3.53
C ILE A 93 -13.34 2.24 -3.12
N MET A 94 -13.49 3.48 -2.64
CA MET A 94 -14.78 4.04 -2.22
C MET A 94 -15.49 4.75 -3.37
N GLU A 95 -14.72 5.41 -4.25
CA GLU A 95 -15.24 6.06 -5.45
C GLU A 95 -14.26 5.92 -6.64
N PRO A 96 -14.76 5.84 -7.89
CA PRO A 96 -16.17 5.75 -8.27
C PRO A 96 -16.73 4.32 -8.17
N ASN A 97 -18.06 4.19 -8.15
CA ASN A 97 -18.74 2.88 -8.22
C ASN A 97 -18.49 2.12 -9.54
N GLU A 98 -18.26 2.85 -10.64
CA GLU A 98 -17.93 2.28 -11.94
C GLU A 98 -16.72 3.00 -12.54
N LEU A 99 -15.75 2.21 -13.01
CA LEU A 99 -14.61 2.67 -13.76
C LEU A 99 -14.71 2.18 -15.21
N ARG A 100 -14.60 3.09 -16.17
CA ARG A 100 -14.49 2.77 -17.60
C ARG A 100 -13.09 3.14 -18.07
N VAL A 101 -12.36 2.16 -18.55
CA VAL A 101 -11.01 2.31 -19.12
C VAL A 101 -11.01 1.89 -20.57
N SER A 102 -10.13 2.46 -21.37
CA SER A 102 -9.91 1.99 -22.74
C SER A 102 -9.18 0.64 -22.73
N LEU A 103 -9.33 -0.16 -23.80
CA LEU A 103 -8.58 -1.42 -23.92
C LEU A 103 -7.06 -1.17 -23.90
N SER A 104 -6.60 -0.10 -24.53
CA SER A 104 -5.17 0.28 -24.52
C SER A 104 -4.65 0.61 -23.13
N GLU A 105 -5.45 1.33 -22.33
CA GLU A 105 -5.10 1.66 -20.94
C GLU A 105 -5.10 0.40 -20.06
N ALA A 106 -6.14 -0.43 -20.18
CA ALA A 106 -6.18 -1.72 -19.49
C ALA A 106 -4.96 -2.60 -19.84
N GLN A 107 -4.57 -2.67 -21.12
CA GLN A 107 -3.39 -3.41 -21.56
C GLN A 107 -2.10 -2.83 -20.97
N GLU A 108 -1.96 -1.50 -20.90
CA GLU A 108 -0.81 -0.84 -20.25
C GLU A 108 -0.71 -1.23 -18.77
N LEU A 109 -1.84 -1.18 -18.04
CA LEU A 109 -1.90 -1.53 -16.62
C LEU A 109 -1.54 -2.99 -16.37
N VAL A 110 -2.10 -3.91 -17.16
CA VAL A 110 -1.80 -5.34 -17.08
C VAL A 110 -0.33 -5.61 -17.36
N ASN A 111 0.23 -5.01 -18.41
CA ASN A 111 1.65 -5.19 -18.74
C ASN A 111 2.57 -4.63 -17.63
N LYS A 112 2.23 -3.47 -17.04
CA LYS A 112 2.95 -2.91 -15.90
C LYS A 112 2.94 -3.86 -14.70
N LEU A 113 1.78 -4.44 -14.37
CA LEU A 113 1.67 -5.43 -13.30
C LEU A 113 2.54 -6.67 -13.61
N THR A 114 2.53 -7.17 -14.84
CA THR A 114 3.39 -8.29 -15.25
C THR A 114 4.87 -7.96 -15.10
N SER A 115 5.32 -6.78 -15.53
CA SER A 115 6.70 -6.32 -15.35
C SER A 115 7.08 -6.17 -13.87
N PHE A 116 6.17 -5.64 -13.05
CA PHE A 116 6.36 -5.56 -11.60
C PHE A 116 6.53 -6.95 -10.99
N MET A 117 5.67 -7.93 -11.32
CA MET A 117 5.79 -9.31 -10.83
C MET A 117 7.11 -9.97 -11.26
N HIS A 118 7.54 -9.79 -12.51
CA HIS A 118 8.84 -10.30 -12.96
C HIS A 118 10.01 -9.69 -12.17
N THR A 119 9.98 -8.38 -11.96
CA THR A 119 11.00 -7.66 -11.19
C THR A 119 11.01 -8.11 -9.73
N PHE A 120 9.82 -8.24 -9.13
CA PHE A 120 9.64 -8.69 -7.76
C PHE A 120 10.17 -10.12 -7.55
N ALA A 121 9.86 -11.03 -8.47
CA ALA A 121 10.37 -12.40 -8.45
C ALA A 121 11.90 -12.45 -8.62
N ALA A 122 12.45 -11.66 -9.55
CA ALA A 122 13.89 -11.61 -9.81
C ALA A 122 14.68 -11.04 -8.62
N ALA A 123 14.09 -10.10 -7.87
CA ALA A 123 14.72 -9.51 -6.68
C ALA A 123 14.83 -10.49 -5.50
N GLY A 124 14.24 -11.68 -5.57
CA GLY A 124 14.25 -12.65 -4.46
C GLY A 124 13.49 -12.19 -3.21
N VAL A 125 12.77 -11.07 -3.31
CA VAL A 125 11.91 -10.50 -2.25
C VAL A 125 10.62 -11.33 -2.09
N GLY A 126 10.35 -12.22 -3.05
CA GLY A 126 9.31 -13.23 -2.96
C GLY A 126 9.67 -14.39 -2.03
N GLY A 127 9.56 -14.16 -0.73
CA GLY A 127 9.13 -15.26 0.15
C GLY A 127 7.86 -15.87 -0.44
N ILE A 128 7.80 -17.21 -0.47
CA ILE A 128 6.63 -17.98 -0.91
C ILE A 128 5.39 -17.33 -0.28
N VAL A 129 4.50 -16.76 -1.10
CA VAL A 129 3.11 -16.51 -0.67
C VAL A 129 2.50 -17.90 -0.53
N ALA A 130 2.65 -18.49 0.64
CA ALA A 130 1.92 -19.68 1.01
C ALA A 130 0.46 -19.25 1.15
N MET A 131 -0.30 -19.35 0.06
CA MET A 131 -1.74 -19.41 0.18
C MET A 131 -2.04 -20.75 0.85
N PRO A 132 -2.58 -20.79 2.09
CA PRO A 132 -3.10 -22.05 2.61
C PRO A 132 -4.18 -22.56 1.65
N LYS A 133 -4.16 -23.87 1.41
CA LYS A 133 -5.20 -24.57 0.66
C LYS A 133 -6.56 -24.43 1.34
#